data_AF-A0A258VZV5-F1
#
_entry.id   AF-A0A258VZV5-F1
#
_cell.length_a   1.000
_cell.length_b   1.000
_cell.length_c   1.000
_cell.angle_alpha   90.00
_cell.angle_beta   90.00
_cell.angle_gamma   90.00
#
_symmetry.space_group_name_H-M   'P 1'
#
loop_
_entity.id
_entity.type
_entity.pdbx_description
1 polymer ?
#
loop_
_entity_poly.entity_id
_entity_poly.type
_entity_poly.pdbx_seq_one_letter_code
_entity_poly.pdbx_strand_id
1 'polypeptide(L)'
;MKKLTKKPIDIFKAAKTTGDLIKAFRANFNIKQDDMAHACKISQANFSAIEKNRREVGPRIALKLAAFMGLSPDVVLYPNGYEAEPEYKEVRERFASLIPVAAKSRS
;
A
#
# COMPACT_ATOMS: atom_id res chain seq x y z
N MET A 1 27.59 -20.60 -1.06
CA MET A 1 26.56 -19.87 -1.84
C MET A 1 26.15 -18.63 -1.04
N LYS A 2 26.48 -17.43 -1.50
CA LYS A 2 26.06 -16.17 -0.84
C LYS A 2 24.58 -15.95 -1.11
N LYS A 3 23.70 -16.15 -0.10
CA LYS A 3 22.31 -15.71 -0.20
C LYS A 3 22.33 -14.19 -0.24
N LEU A 4 21.96 -13.61 -1.39
CA LEU A 4 21.72 -12.18 -1.51
C LEU A 4 20.51 -11.84 -0.62
N THR A 5 20.77 -11.46 0.62
CA THR A 5 19.75 -10.89 1.50
C THR A 5 19.48 -9.49 0.99
N LYS A 6 18.53 -9.34 0.05
CA LYS A 6 17.97 -8.04 -0.29
C LYS A 6 17.55 -7.38 1.03
N LYS A 7 17.88 -6.10 1.22
CA LYS A 7 17.48 -5.40 2.46
C LYS A 7 15.95 -5.44 2.52
N PRO A 8 15.32 -5.55 3.70
CA PRO A 8 13.86 -5.59 3.81
C PRO A 8 13.18 -4.46 3.02
N ILE A 9 13.82 -3.29 2.99
CA ILE A 9 13.37 -2.10 2.26
C ILE A 9 13.27 -2.29 0.73
N ASP A 10 14.11 -3.14 0.13
CA ASP A 10 14.12 -3.37 -1.32
C ASP A 10 12.97 -4.29 -1.75
N ILE A 11 12.43 -5.08 -0.82
CA ILE A 11 11.30 -5.98 -1.04
C ILE A 11 9.99 -5.19 -1.11
N PHE A 12 9.85 -4.19 -0.24
CA PHE A 12 8.67 -3.32 -0.20
C PHE A 12 8.59 -2.35 -1.39
N LYS A 13 9.74 -1.88 -1.89
CA LYS A 13 9.80 -0.96 -3.04
C LYS A 13 9.34 -1.58 -4.37
N ALA A 14 9.29 -2.89 -4.48
CA ALA A 14 8.88 -3.58 -5.71
C ALA A 14 7.38 -3.95 -5.73
N ALA A 15 6.67 -3.80 -4.61
CA ALA A 15 5.26 -4.15 -4.51
C ALA A 15 4.40 -3.10 -5.22
N LYS A 16 3.69 -3.51 -6.27
CA LYS A 16 2.81 -2.64 -7.06
C LYS A 16 1.39 -2.58 -6.53
N THR A 17 1.01 -3.58 -5.72
CA THR A 17 -0.33 -3.76 -5.18
C THR A 17 -0.26 -4.13 -3.71
N THR A 18 -1.37 -3.94 -3.00
CA THR A 18 -1.47 -4.32 -1.58
C THR A 18 -1.25 -5.83 -1.41
N GLY A 19 -1.75 -6.65 -2.35
CA GLY A 19 -1.54 -8.10 -2.31
C GLY A 19 -0.07 -8.48 -2.47
N ASP A 20 0.65 -7.83 -3.39
CA ASP A 20 2.09 -8.05 -3.56
C ASP A 20 2.87 -7.65 -2.31
N LEU A 21 2.51 -6.52 -1.69
CA LEU A 21 3.12 -6.02 -0.47
C LEU A 21 3.00 -7.03 0.67
N ILE A 22 1.79 -7.52 0.91
CA ILE A 22 1.49 -8.52 1.96
C ILE A 22 2.24 -9.83 1.68
N LYS A 23 2.21 -10.32 0.44
CA LYS A 23 2.85 -11.57 0.05
C LYS A 23 4.36 -11.48 0.24
N ALA A 24 4.96 -10.37 -0.16
CA ALA A 24 6.39 -10.13 -0.03
C ALA A 24 6.81 -10.03 1.44
N PHE A 25 6.01 -9.33 2.28
CA PHE A 25 6.20 -9.31 3.74
C PHE A 25 6.20 -10.72 4.32
N ARG A 26 5.13 -11.50 4.09
CA ARG A 26 5.03 -12.86 4.62
C ARG A 26 6.19 -13.75 4.20
N ALA A 27 6.56 -13.70 2.92
CA ALA A 27 7.64 -14.52 2.37
C ALA A 27 8.98 -14.18 3.02
N ASN A 28 9.24 -12.90 3.29
CA ASN A 28 10.47 -12.45 3.94
C ASN A 28 10.60 -12.96 5.38
N PHE A 29 9.48 -13.03 6.12
CA PHE A 29 9.45 -13.46 7.52
C PHE A 29 8.99 -14.91 7.73
N ASN A 30 8.78 -15.67 6.64
CA ASN A 30 8.27 -17.05 6.67
C ASN A 30 6.95 -17.22 7.46
N ILE A 31 6.05 -16.26 7.34
CA ILE A 31 4.75 -16.24 8.03
C ILE A 31 3.71 -16.93 7.13
N LYS A 32 2.86 -17.84 7.65
CA LYS A 32 1.79 -18.45 6.84
C LYS A 32 0.63 -17.48 6.60
N GLN A 33 -0.11 -17.69 5.51
CA GLN A 33 -1.25 -16.83 5.15
C GLN A 33 -2.30 -16.82 6.27
N ASP A 34 -2.64 -17.99 6.79
CA ASP A 34 -3.67 -18.15 7.82
C ASP A 34 -3.25 -17.52 9.16
N ASP A 35 -1.97 -17.61 9.53
CA ASP A 35 -1.44 -17.00 10.75
C ASP A 35 -1.57 -15.47 10.73
N MET A 36 -1.18 -14.85 9.60
CA MET A 36 -1.31 -13.40 9.43
C MET A 36 -2.77 -12.96 9.34
N ALA A 37 -3.62 -13.72 8.65
CA ALA A 37 -5.05 -13.45 8.56
C ALA A 37 -5.69 -13.47 9.96
N HIS A 38 -5.38 -14.49 10.75
CA HIS A 38 -5.84 -14.61 12.14
C HIS A 38 -5.37 -13.43 13.00
N ALA A 39 -4.07 -13.10 12.97
CA ALA A 39 -3.50 -11.99 13.73
C ALA A 39 -4.14 -10.64 13.36
N CYS A 40 -4.42 -10.41 12.07
CA CYS A 40 -5.07 -9.20 11.59
C CYS A 40 -6.59 -9.19 11.82
N LYS A 41 -7.19 -10.27 12.35
CA LYS A 41 -8.65 -10.43 12.44
C LYS A 41 -9.33 -10.20 11.09
N ILE A 42 -8.82 -10.87 10.06
CA ILE A 42 -9.34 -10.90 8.69
C ILE A 42 -9.66 -12.37 8.38
N SER A 43 -10.83 -12.65 7.78
CA SER A 43 -11.13 -14.03 7.40
C SER A 43 -10.12 -14.55 6.37
N GLN A 44 -9.78 -15.84 6.47
CA GLN A 44 -8.81 -16.49 5.59
C GLN A 44 -9.16 -16.26 4.10
N ALA A 45 -10.43 -16.43 3.74
CA ALA A 45 -10.91 -16.21 2.38
C ALA A 45 -10.74 -14.76 1.90
N ASN A 46 -11.03 -13.78 2.77
CA ASN A 46 -10.84 -12.36 2.44
C ASN A 46 -9.34 -12.04 2.28
N PHE A 47 -8.52 -12.51 3.20
CA PHE A 47 -7.06 -12.34 3.13
C PHE A 47 -6.49 -12.96 1.84
N SER A 48 -6.92 -14.17 1.48
CA SER A 48 -6.50 -14.83 0.23
C SER A 48 -6.95 -14.05 -1.02
N ALA A 49 -8.14 -13.46 -0.99
CA ALA A 49 -8.62 -12.61 -2.08
C ALA A 49 -7.80 -11.32 -2.22
N ILE A 50 -7.43 -10.69 -1.10
CA ILE A 50 -6.55 -9.51 -1.06
C ILE A 50 -5.16 -9.87 -1.59
N GLU A 51 -4.53 -10.94 -1.09
CA GLU A 51 -3.17 -11.35 -1.52
C GLU A 51 -3.13 -11.72 -3.02
N LYS A 52 -4.26 -12.11 -3.61
CA LYS A 52 -4.43 -12.41 -5.03
C LYS A 52 -4.92 -11.23 -5.86
N ASN A 53 -4.99 -10.02 -5.30
CA ASN A 53 -5.47 -8.80 -5.95
C ASN A 53 -6.89 -8.92 -6.53
N ARG A 54 -7.73 -9.77 -5.93
CA ARG A 54 -9.15 -9.92 -6.30
C ARG A 54 -10.09 -9.09 -5.43
N ARG A 55 -9.54 -8.43 -4.42
CA ARG A 55 -10.28 -7.57 -3.51
C ARG A 55 -9.43 -6.39 -3.09
N GLU A 56 -9.98 -5.19 -3.29
CA GLU A 56 -9.39 -3.96 -2.79
C GLU A 56 -9.46 -3.87 -1.27
N VAL A 57 -8.52 -3.12 -0.72
CA VAL A 57 -8.34 -2.93 0.72
C VAL A 57 -8.86 -1.56 1.10
N GLY A 58 -9.89 -1.53 1.94
CA GLY A 58 -10.35 -0.30 2.56
C GLY A 58 -9.50 0.11 3.78
N PRO A 59 -9.65 1.35 4.28
CA PRO A 59 -8.83 1.91 5.36
C PRO A 59 -8.76 1.07 6.64
N ARG A 60 -9.87 0.44 7.04
CA ARG A 60 -9.91 -0.41 8.25
C ARG A 60 -9.07 -1.67 8.12
N ILE A 61 -9.04 -2.27 6.92
CA ILE A 61 -8.23 -3.46 6.65
C ILE A 61 -6.76 -3.04 6.50
N ALA A 62 -6.50 -1.93 5.81
CA ALA A 62 -5.16 -1.36 5.69
C ALA A 62 -4.53 -1.09 7.07
N LEU A 63 -5.28 -0.47 7.99
CA LEU A 63 -4.82 -0.21 9.35
C LEU A 63 -4.37 -1.48 10.08
N LYS A 64 -5.17 -2.56 9.98
CA LYS A 64 -4.85 -3.86 10.62
C LYS A 64 -3.57 -4.47 10.05
N LEU A 65 -3.46 -4.49 8.72
CA LEU A 65 -2.28 -5.02 8.03
C LEU A 65 -1.04 -4.18 8.33
N ALA A 66 -1.18 -2.85 8.31
CA ALA A 66 -0.11 -1.90 8.61
C ALA A 66 0.41 -2.06 10.03
N ALA A 67 -0.49 -2.21 11.02
CA ALA A 67 -0.13 -2.50 12.40
C ALA A 67 0.66 -3.80 12.54
N PHE A 68 0.28 -4.86 11.82
CA PHE A 68 1.03 -6.13 11.81
C PHE A 68 2.42 -5.98 11.17
N MET A 69 2.53 -5.21 10.09
CA MET A 69 3.77 -5.06 9.33
C MET A 69 4.71 -3.97 9.89
N GLY A 70 4.26 -3.16 10.85
CA GLY A 70 5.00 -1.99 11.32
C GLY A 70 5.10 -0.88 10.27
N LEU A 71 4.06 -0.73 9.44
CA LEU A 71 3.98 0.26 8.36
C LEU A 71 2.90 1.31 8.67
N SER A 72 2.95 2.42 7.93
CA SER A 72 1.85 3.37 7.91
C SER A 72 0.71 2.87 7.00
N PRO A 73 -0.58 3.12 7.33
CA PRO A 73 -1.70 2.61 6.54
C PRO A 73 -1.74 3.10 5.08
N ASP A 74 -1.22 4.29 4.81
CA ASP A 74 -1.11 4.86 3.47
C ASP A 74 -0.21 4.01 2.55
N VAL A 75 0.88 3.44 3.06
CA VAL A 75 1.76 2.54 2.31
C VAL A 75 1.01 1.27 1.88
N VAL A 76 0.04 0.82 2.68
CA VAL A 76 -0.77 -0.36 2.39
C VAL A 76 -1.88 -0.04 1.38
N LEU A 77 -2.50 1.14 1.51
CA LEU A 77 -3.55 1.62 0.61
C LEU A 77 -2.99 2.01 -0.76
N TYR A 78 -1.83 2.64 -0.77
CA TYR A 78 -1.18 3.20 -1.96
C TYR A 78 0.28 2.74 -2.02
N PRO A 79 0.54 1.47 -2.38
CA PRO A 79 1.91 0.93 -2.45
C PRO A 79 2.85 1.70 -3.39
N ASN A 80 2.28 2.39 -4.40
CA ASN A 80 3.02 3.23 -5.34
C ASN A 80 3.03 4.72 -4.94
N GLY A 81 2.56 5.07 -3.74
CA GLY A 81 2.31 6.44 -3.30
C GLY A 81 0.95 6.96 -3.77
N TYR A 82 0.22 7.67 -2.89
CA TYR A 82 -1.11 8.18 -3.21
C TYR A 82 -1.07 9.25 -4.31
N GLU A 83 0.09 9.89 -4.53
CA GLU A 83 0.30 10.85 -5.59
C GLU A 83 0.30 10.23 -6.99
N ALA A 84 0.53 8.91 -7.09
CA ALA A 84 0.47 8.19 -8.35
C ALA A 84 -0.96 7.93 -8.83
N GLU A 85 -1.94 7.96 -7.92
CA GLU A 85 -3.33 7.62 -8.19
C GLU A 85 -4.00 8.64 -9.15
N PRO A 86 -4.77 8.17 -10.14
CA PRO A 86 -5.47 9.04 -11.08
C PRO A 86 -6.37 10.08 -10.41
N GLU A 87 -7.12 9.66 -9.39
CA GLU A 87 -8.07 10.51 -8.66
C GLU A 87 -7.36 11.63 -7.91
N TYR A 88 -6.18 11.34 -7.34
CA TYR A 88 -5.37 12.36 -6.69
C TYR A 88 -4.93 13.41 -7.71
N LYS A 89 -4.36 12.98 -8.85
CA LYS A 89 -3.88 13.88 -9.91
C LYS A 89 -5.01 14.75 -10.44
N GLU A 90 -6.16 14.16 -10.74
CA GLU A 90 -7.33 14.87 -11.25
C GLU A 90 -7.80 15.97 -10.27
N VAL A 91 -7.91 15.65 -8.98
CA VAL A 91 -8.34 16.63 -7.97
C VAL A 91 -7.29 17.73 -7.81
N ARG A 92 -6.00 17.41 -7.86
CA ARG A 92 -4.91 18.40 -7.78
C ARG A 92 -4.91 19.35 -8.98
N GLU A 93 -5.17 18.86 -10.18
CA GLU A 93 -5.30 19.68 -11.40
C GLU A 93 -6.51 20.61 -11.31
N ARG A 94 -7.66 20.10 -10.87
CA ARG A 94 -8.86 20.91 -10.63
C ARG A 94 -8.64 21.97 -9.55
N PHE A 95 -7.95 21.63 -8.46
CA PHE A 95 -7.60 22.60 -7.43
C PHE A 95 -6.73 23.74 -7.99
N ALA A 96 -5.74 23.40 -8.83
CA ALA A 96 -4.86 24.38 -9.46
C ALA A 96 -5.60 25.31 -10.44
N SER A 97 -6.70 24.86 -11.06
CA SER A 97 -7.52 25.72 -11.93
C SER A 97 -8.49 26.62 -11.14
N LEU A 98 -8.89 26.21 -9.94
CA LEU A 98 -9.81 26.96 -9.08
C LEU A 98 -9.13 28.06 -8.26
N ILE A 99 -7.87 27.84 -7.86
CA ILE A 99 -7.06 28.89 -7.24
C ILE A 99 -6.25 29.55 -8.35
N PRO A 100 -6.68 30.70 -8.90
CA PRO A 100 -5.78 31.48 -9.73
C PRO A 100 -4.55 31.75 -8.88
N VAL A 101 -3.41 31.20 -9.31
CA VAL A 101 -2.13 31.55 -8.70
C VAL A 101 -2.10 33.07 -8.70
N ALA A 102 -2.07 33.66 -7.49
CA ALA A 102 -2.12 35.10 -7.24
C ALA A 102 -0.83 35.81 -7.72
N ALA A 103 -0.43 35.55 -8.97
CA ALA A 103 0.83 35.94 -9.57
C ALA A 103 0.71 36.21 -11.10
N LYS A 104 -0.48 36.62 -11.58
CA LYS A 104 -0.54 37.59 -12.68
C LYS A 104 -1.01 38.98 -12.21
N SER A 105 -1.04 39.21 -10.91
CA SER A 105 -1.06 40.54 -10.32
C SER A 105 0.37 40.92 -9.91
N ARG A 106 0.92 41.89 -10.65
CA ARG A 106 2.20 42.62 -10.44
C ARG A 106 3.44 42.04 -11.14
N SER A 107 3.56 42.33 -12.43
CA SER A 107 4.64 43.14 -13.00
C SER A 107 4.32 43.46 -14.45
#